data_AF-A0A2G9XIS1-F1
#
_entry.id   AF-A0A2G9XIS1-F1
#
_cell.length_a   1.000
_cell.length_b   1.000
_cell.length_c   1.000
_cell.angle_alpha   90.00
_cell.angle_beta   90.00
_cell.angle_gamma   90.00
#
_symmetry.space_group_name_H-M   'P 1'
#
loop_
_entity.id
_entity.type
_entity.pdbx_description
1 polymer ?
#
loop_
_entity_poly.entity_id
_entity_poly.type
_entity_poly.pdbx_seq_one_letter_code
_entity_poly.pdbx_strand_id
1 'polypeptide(L)'
;MLKLLAKYSDVISSYKISRFEHFGQIFRFRAELILTDNTILYVRETVLSMSIRKYSYHWQDRRGKLIMRWDNAPDWDVKTFPHHVHVGKEDAVEPSFDRTLDKVLSIVRRQLLKINDLPPAKR
;
A
#
# COMPACT_ATOMS: atom_id res chain seq x y z
N MET A 1 4.85 2.29 13.18
CA MET A 1 3.68 1.72 12.46
C MET A 1 2.35 2.10 13.05
N LEU A 2 2.05 1.80 14.33
CA LEU A 2 0.73 2.11 14.90
C LEU A 2 0.37 3.61 14.84
N LYS A 3 1.32 4.50 15.18
CA LYS A 3 1.15 5.95 15.01
C LYS A 3 0.85 6.35 13.56
N LEU A 4 1.44 5.65 12.60
CA LEU A 4 1.19 5.89 11.18
C LEU A 4 -0.22 5.45 10.81
N LEU A 5 -0.69 4.28 11.25
CA LEU A 5 -2.08 3.86 11.01
C LEU A 5 -3.08 4.83 11.65
N ALA A 6 -2.81 5.28 12.88
CA ALA A 6 -3.64 6.27 13.57
C ALA A 6 -3.71 7.63 12.83
N LYS A 7 -2.63 8.05 12.16
CA LYS A 7 -2.61 9.26 11.31
C LYS A 7 -3.59 9.18 10.13
N TYR A 8 -3.95 7.97 9.68
CA TYR A 8 -4.84 7.71 8.54
C TYR A 8 -6.16 7.07 8.98
N SER A 9 -6.58 7.27 10.24
CA SER A 9 -7.83 6.72 10.79
C SER A 9 -9.10 7.23 10.09
N ASP A 10 -9.00 8.32 9.33
CA ASP A 10 -10.10 8.86 8.53
C ASP A 10 -10.41 8.02 7.28
N VAL A 11 -9.47 7.18 6.84
CA VAL A 11 -9.63 6.30 5.67
C VAL A 11 -9.40 4.82 5.95
N ILE A 12 -8.86 4.48 7.13
CA ILE A 12 -8.72 3.10 7.60
C ILE A 12 -9.90 2.79 8.52
N SER A 13 -10.80 1.91 8.08
CA SER A 13 -11.95 1.45 8.86
C SER A 13 -11.53 0.46 9.95
N SER A 14 -10.68 -0.51 9.62
CA SER A 14 -10.11 -1.46 10.58
C SER A 14 -8.81 -2.05 10.06
N TYR A 15 -8.07 -2.74 10.91
CA TYR A 15 -6.84 -3.43 10.51
C TYR A 15 -6.59 -4.70 11.31
N LYS A 16 -5.90 -5.65 10.68
CA LYS A 16 -5.37 -6.86 11.32
C LYS A 16 -3.86 -6.91 11.11
N ILE A 17 -3.10 -6.89 12.19
CA ILE A 17 -1.65 -7.06 12.15
C ILE A 17 -1.34 -8.55 12.34
N SER A 18 -0.73 -9.17 11.34
CA SER A 18 -0.33 -10.59 11.38
C SER A 18 1.14 -10.78 11.74
N ARG A 19 1.97 -9.75 11.60
CA ARG A 19 3.37 -9.76 12.03
C ARG A 19 3.83 -8.36 12.40
N PHE A 20 4.46 -8.22 13.56
CA PHE A 20 5.14 -7.02 14.00
C PHE A 20 6.38 -7.43 14.80
N GLU A 21 7.53 -7.42 14.15
CA GLU A 21 8.81 -7.85 14.73
C GLU A 21 9.82 -6.71 14.58
N HIS A 22 10.55 -6.41 15.65
CA HIS A 22 11.67 -5.48 15.62
C HIS A 22 12.76 -6.01 16.56
N PHE A 23 13.90 -6.38 15.98
CA PHE A 23 15.05 -6.90 16.71
C PHE A 23 16.34 -6.41 16.07
N GLY A 24 17.11 -5.58 16.77
CA GLY A 24 18.29 -4.93 16.20
C GLY A 24 17.92 -4.16 14.93
N GLN A 25 18.53 -4.52 13.79
CA GLN A 25 18.24 -3.92 12.49
C GLN A 25 17.12 -4.63 11.72
N ILE A 26 16.62 -5.76 12.24
CA ILE A 26 15.56 -6.53 11.58
C ILE A 26 14.23 -5.92 11.96
N PHE A 27 13.45 -5.56 10.95
CA PHE A 27 12.08 -5.12 11.10
C PHE A 27 11.19 -5.88 10.13
N ARG A 28 10.11 -6.47 10.63
CA ARG A 28 9.09 -7.11 9.78
C ARG A 28 7.70 -6.65 10.19
N PHE A 29 6.96 -6.19 9.20
CA PHE A 29 5.58 -5.76 9.38
C PHE A 29 4.69 -6.39 8.33
N ARG A 30 3.59 -7.00 8.77
CA ARG A 30 2.52 -7.48 7.91
C ARG A 30 1.18 -7.07 8.49
N ALA A 31 0.37 -6.41 7.67
CA ALA A 31 -0.97 -6.00 8.06
C ALA A 31 -1.94 -6.09 6.88
N GLU A 32 -3.20 -6.28 7.20
CA GLU A 32 -4.34 -6.10 6.32
C GLU A 32 -5.10 -4.88 6.81
N LEU A 33 -5.32 -3.89 5.95
CA LEU A 33 -6.05 -2.68 6.26
C LEU A 33 -7.36 -2.69 5.46
N ILE A 34 -8.50 -2.65 6.15
CA ILE A 34 -9.80 -2.44 5.53
C ILE A 34 -10.03 -0.93 5.45
N LEU A 35 -10.26 -0.43 4.25
CA LEU A 35 -10.47 0.99 4.00
C LEU A 35 -11.95 1.36 4.10
N THR A 36 -12.27 2.65 4.16
CA THR A 36 -13.66 3.14 4.37
C THR A 36 -14.61 2.84 3.20
N ASP A 37 -14.09 2.71 1.97
CA ASP A 37 -14.85 2.20 0.82
C ASP A 37 -14.90 0.66 0.78
N ASN A 38 -14.31 0.02 1.78
CA ASN A 38 -14.19 -1.41 1.98
C ASN A 38 -13.27 -2.15 1.00
N THR A 39 -12.44 -1.43 0.27
CA THR A 39 -11.28 -2.02 -0.40
C THR A 39 -10.22 -2.41 0.64
N ILE A 40 -9.23 -3.21 0.22
CA ILE A 40 -8.27 -3.83 1.13
C ILE A 40 -6.85 -3.47 0.69
N LEU A 41 -6.05 -2.94 1.62
CA LEU A 41 -4.63 -2.72 1.45
C LEU A 41 -3.83 -3.74 2.27
N TYR A 42 -3.20 -4.70 1.59
CA TYR A 42 -2.23 -5.60 2.20
C TYR A 42 -0.86 -4.96 2.25
N VAL A 43 -0.29 -4.91 3.45
CA VAL A 43 1.02 -4.33 3.73
C VAL A 43 2.00 -5.44 4.07
N ARG A 44 3.13 -5.47 3.37
CA ARG A 44 4.31 -6.26 3.72
C ARG A 44 5.53 -5.37 3.69
N GLU A 45 6.24 -5.27 4.81
CA GLU A 45 7.56 -4.66 4.90
C GLU A 45 8.53 -5.60 5.60
N THR A 46 9.75 -5.68 5.08
CA THR A 46 10.84 -6.43 5.68
C THR A 46 12.13 -5.66 5.46
N VAL A 47 12.78 -5.29 6.55
CA VAL A 47 14.13 -4.75 6.59
C VAL A 47 14.97 -5.80 7.32
N LEU A 48 16.04 -6.30 6.69
CA LEU A 48 16.95 -7.27 7.31
C LEU A 48 18.26 -6.60 7.75
N SER A 49 18.62 -5.52 7.08
CA SER A 49 19.81 -4.70 7.33
C SER A 49 19.59 -3.32 6.73
N MET A 50 20.56 -2.40 6.89
CA MET A 50 20.52 -1.08 6.24
C MET A 50 20.43 -1.14 4.70
N SER A 51 20.92 -2.22 4.08
CA SER A 51 20.96 -2.39 2.62
C SER A 51 19.83 -3.26 2.07
N ILE A 52 19.22 -4.12 2.89
CA ILE A 52 18.21 -5.08 2.45
C ILE A 52 16.84 -4.68 2.96
N ARG A 53 16.07 -4.04 2.07
CA ARG A 53 14.65 -3.71 2.28
C ARG A 53 13.80 -4.31 1.17
N LYS A 54 12.75 -5.03 1.57
CA LYS A 54 11.68 -5.54 0.70
C LYS A 54 10.35 -5.00 1.16
N TYR A 55 9.50 -4.61 0.22
CA TYR A 55 8.15 -4.19 0.53
C TYR A 55 7.17 -4.59 -0.57
N SER A 56 5.90 -4.69 -0.21
CA SER A 56 4.79 -4.81 -1.13
C SER A 56 3.55 -4.22 -0.47
N TYR A 57 2.93 -3.25 -1.13
CA TYR A 57 1.69 -2.61 -0.72
C TYR A 57 0.65 -2.91 -1.81
N HIS A 58 -0.17 -3.92 -1.57
CA HIS A 58 -1.13 -4.43 -2.55
C HIS A 58 -2.52 -3.93 -2.19
N TRP A 59 -3.06 -3.03 -3.03
CA TRP A 59 -4.41 -2.51 -2.89
C TRP A 59 -5.35 -3.17 -3.90
N GLN A 60 -6.43 -3.76 -3.40
CA GLN A 60 -7.42 -4.47 -4.21
C GLN A 60 -8.84 -4.18 -3.76
N ASP A 61 -9.79 -4.44 -4.64
CA ASP A 61 -11.21 -4.44 -4.28
C ASP A 61 -11.61 -5.67 -3.45
N ARG A 62 -12.87 -5.69 -2.99
CA ARG A 62 -13.45 -6.80 -2.23
C ARG A 62 -13.48 -8.14 -2.97
N ARG A 63 -13.37 -8.13 -4.29
CA ARG A 63 -13.39 -9.32 -5.16
C ARG A 63 -11.97 -9.80 -5.47
N GLY A 64 -10.94 -9.15 -4.93
CA GLY A 64 -9.54 -9.47 -5.19
C GLY A 64 -9.00 -8.90 -6.49
N LYS A 65 -9.73 -7.98 -7.14
CA LYS A 65 -9.20 -7.30 -8.33
C LYS A 65 -8.19 -6.25 -7.89
N LEU A 66 -6.98 -6.34 -8.46
CA LEU A 66 -5.93 -5.36 -8.25
C LEU A 66 -6.40 -3.95 -8.62
N ILE A 67 -6.22 -3.00 -7.70
CA ILE A 67 -6.38 -1.57 -7.96
C ILE A 67 -5.00 -1.00 -8.26
N MET A 68 -4.09 -1.10 -7.29
CA MET A 68 -2.68 -0.72 -7.45
C MET A 68 -1.79 -1.57 -6.54
N ARG A 69 -0.56 -1.85 -6.97
CA ARG A 69 0.45 -2.47 -6.10
C ARG A 69 1.79 -1.81 -6.25
N TRP A 70 2.36 -1.34 -5.15
CA TRP A 70 3.73 -0.83 -5.11
C TRP A 70 4.62 -1.88 -4.47
N ASP A 71 5.66 -2.31 -5.17
CA ASP A 71 6.67 -3.21 -4.61
C ASP A 71 8.06 -2.93 -5.20
N ASN A 72 9.02 -3.79 -4.84
CA ASN A 72 10.40 -3.67 -5.28
C ASN A 72 11.01 -5.01 -5.70
N ALA A 73 10.19 -5.94 -6.19
CA ALA A 73 10.71 -7.15 -6.81
C ALA A 73 11.52 -6.76 -8.06
N PRO A 74 12.72 -7.33 -8.27
CA PRO A 74 13.62 -6.93 -9.37
C PRO A 74 13.21 -7.57 -10.71
N ASP A 75 11.92 -7.49 -11.05
CA ASP A 75 11.31 -8.26 -12.16
C ASP A 75 11.04 -7.39 -13.40
N TRP A 76 11.15 -6.06 -13.28
CA TRP A 76 10.72 -5.11 -14.33
C TRP A 76 11.78 -4.06 -14.62
N ASP A 77 12.03 -3.79 -15.91
CA ASP A 77 12.90 -2.69 -16.33
C ASP A 77 12.12 -1.37 -16.35
N VAL A 78 12.34 -0.55 -15.32
CA VAL A 78 11.73 0.78 -15.17
C VAL A 78 12.77 1.78 -14.70
N LYS A 79 12.55 3.07 -14.99
CA LYS A 79 13.46 4.17 -14.58
C LYS A 79 13.76 4.21 -13.08
N THR A 80 12.86 3.67 -12.25
CA THR A 80 12.95 3.64 -10.79
C THR A 80 13.43 2.30 -10.24
N PHE A 81 14.02 1.44 -11.08
CA PHE A 81 14.41 0.07 -10.72
C PHE A 81 15.09 -0.03 -9.34
N PRO A 82 14.71 -1.02 -8.49
CA PRO A 82 13.67 -2.04 -8.72
C PRO A 82 12.25 -1.58 -8.35
N HIS A 83 12.08 -0.30 -8.00
CA HIS A 83 10.81 0.22 -7.51
C HIS A 83 9.83 0.46 -8.65
N HIS A 84 8.61 -0.04 -8.50
CA HIS A 84 7.58 0.11 -9.51
C HIS A 84 6.19 0.07 -8.88
N VAL A 85 5.19 0.44 -9.68
CA VAL A 85 3.77 0.27 -9.34
C VAL A 85 3.05 -0.48 -10.46
N HIS A 86 2.20 -1.42 -10.09
CA HIS A 86 1.23 -2.07 -10.97
C HIS A 86 -0.09 -1.31 -10.91
N VAL A 87 -0.74 -1.06 -12.06
CA VAL A 87 -1.98 -0.28 -12.15
C VAL A 87 -3.10 -1.12 -12.75
N GLY A 88 -4.06 -1.53 -11.93
CA GLY A 88 -5.25 -2.29 -12.34
C GLY A 88 -5.02 -3.74 -12.76
N LYS A 89 -3.80 -4.09 -13.20
CA LYS A 89 -3.39 -5.43 -13.62
C LYS A 89 -1.89 -5.65 -13.40
N GLU A 90 -1.48 -6.90 -13.29
CA GLU A 90 -0.12 -7.33 -12.93
C GLU A 90 0.94 -6.91 -13.96
N ASP A 91 0.60 -6.81 -15.24
CA ASP A 91 1.52 -6.46 -16.33
C ASP A 91 1.51 -4.96 -16.69
N ALA A 92 0.61 -4.16 -16.10
CA ALA A 92 0.60 -2.70 -16.27
C ALA A 92 1.55 -2.04 -15.27
N VAL A 93 2.83 -1.97 -15.62
CA VAL A 93 3.89 -1.49 -14.73
C VAL A 93 4.34 -0.08 -15.08
N GLU A 94 4.42 0.78 -14.06
CA GLU A 94 4.89 2.16 -14.17
C GLU A 94 6.02 2.45 -13.17
N PRO A 95 6.95 3.38 -13.49
CA PRO A 95 7.95 3.83 -12.54
C PRO A 95 7.29 4.56 -11.36
N SER A 96 7.75 4.29 -10.14
CA SER A 96 7.25 4.96 -8.93
C SER A 96 8.33 5.13 -7.88
N PHE A 97 8.36 6.32 -7.26
CA PHE A 97 9.18 6.64 -6.11
C PHE A 97 8.42 6.50 -4.77
N ASP A 98 7.16 6.06 -4.79
CA ASP A 98 6.30 5.89 -3.61
C ASP A 98 6.64 4.60 -2.85
N ARG A 99 7.80 4.65 -2.19
CA ARG A 99 8.46 3.45 -1.63
C ARG A 99 8.07 3.15 -0.19
N THR A 100 7.20 3.94 0.43
CA THR A 100 6.86 3.84 1.86
C THR A 100 5.36 3.74 2.09
N LEU A 101 4.97 3.08 3.18
CA LEU A 101 3.56 2.97 3.56
C LEU A 101 2.90 4.34 3.75
N ASP A 102 3.63 5.34 4.27
CA ASP A 102 3.09 6.70 4.45
C ASP A 102 2.75 7.35 3.09
N LYS A 103 3.61 7.19 2.08
CA LYS A 103 3.34 7.72 0.73
C LYS A 103 2.16 7.02 0.08
N VAL A 104 2.10 5.68 0.19
CA VAL A 104 0.99 4.89 -0.35
C VAL A 104 -0.32 5.24 0.33
N LEU A 105 -0.38 5.29 1.67
CA LEU A 105 -1.58 5.70 2.39
C LEU A 105 -2.00 7.13 2.06
N SER A 106 -1.06 8.04 1.78
CA SER A 106 -1.36 9.38 1.30
C SER A 106 -2.05 9.37 -0.08
N ILE A 107 -1.61 8.51 -1.00
CA ILE A 107 -2.25 8.34 -2.32
C ILE A 107 -3.65 7.75 -2.16
N VAL A 108 -3.77 6.66 -1.40
CA VAL A 108 -5.05 5.99 -1.11
C VAL A 108 -6.03 6.99 -0.49
N ARG A 109 -5.60 7.74 0.53
CA ARG A 109 -6.41 8.77 1.18
C ARG A 109 -6.93 9.80 0.17
N ARG A 110 -6.06 10.34 -0.71
CA ARG A 110 -6.48 11.30 -1.74
C ARG A 110 -7.50 10.71 -2.71
N GLN A 111 -7.38 9.44 -3.08
CA GLN A 111 -8.33 8.81 -3.99
C GLN A 111 -9.70 8.58 -3.31
N LEU A 112 -9.71 8.12 -2.07
CA LEU A 112 -10.95 7.91 -1.31
C LEU A 112 -11.69 9.21 -1.03
N LEU A 113 -10.97 10.28 -0.67
CA LEU A 113 -11.61 11.58 -0.41
C LEU A 113 -12.15 12.23 -1.69
N LYS A 114 -11.46 12.10 -2.83
CA LYS A 114 -11.99 12.58 -4.13
C LYS A 114 -13.30 11.89 -4.53
N ILE A 115 -13.47 10.62 -4.18
CA ILE A 115 -14.71 9.88 -4.45
C ILE A 115 -15.87 10.44 -3.62
N ASN A 116 -15.62 10.84 -2.38
CA ASN A 116 -16.64 11.38 -1.48
C ASN A 116 -17.10 12.80 -1.86
N ASP A 117 -16.31 13.52 -2.65
CA ASP A 117 -16.66 14.85 -3.16
C ASP A 117 -17.45 14.82 -4.48
N LEU A 118 -17.65 13.64 -5.09
CA LEU A 118 -18.47 13.52 -6.30
C LEU A 118 -19.97 13.60 -5.94
N PRO A 119 -20.76 14.49 -6.57
CA PRO A 119 -22.19 14.53 -6.35
C PRO A 119 -22.81 13.17 -6.68
N PRO A 120 -23.83 12.71 -5.93
CA PRO A 120 -24.49 11.45 -6.23
C PRO A 120 -24.97 11.49 -7.69
N ALA A 121 -24.63 10.45 -8.45
CA ALA A 121 -25.05 10.32 -9.83
C ALA A 121 -26.58 10.50 -9.87
N LYS A 122 -27.03 11.52 -10.60
CA LYS A 122 -28.46 11.78 -10.82
C LYS A 122 -29.08 10.49 -11.37
N ARG A 123 -29.94 9.86 -10.58
CA ARG A 123 -30.84 8.80 -11.03
C ARG A 123 -31.94 9.40 -11.89
#